data_AF-A0A9E5N525-F1
#
_entry.id   AF-A0A9E5N525-F1
#
_cell.length_a   1.000
_cell.length_b   1.000
_cell.length_c   1.000
_cell.angle_alpha   90.00
_cell.angle_beta   90.00
_cell.angle_gamma   90.00
#
_symmetry.space_group_name_H-M   'P 1'
#
loop_
_entity.id
_entity.type
_entity.pdbx_description
1 polymer ?
#
loop_
_entity_poly.entity_id
_entity_poly.type
_entity_poly.pdbx_seq_one_letter_code
_entity_poly.pdbx_strand_id
1 'polypeptide(L)'
;MEKKEAQKLWGKAEEQLKGLSARAVKIAKGLQQEALYGVKISKLKVEELGLESKRAKLLQEIGDESFKLVKANKLKNSKISKLCTQLDKINREIRKKKANSSSLKKKISQGIKKLK
;
A
#
# COMPACT_ATOMS: atom_id res chain seq x y z
N MET A 1 -35.78 -41.11 -29.19
CA MET A 1 -35.49 -39.65 -29.23
C MET A 1 -34.81 -39.18 -27.95
N GLU A 2 -35.24 -39.65 -26.78
CA GLU A 2 -34.79 -39.22 -25.44
C GLU A 2 -33.26 -39.30 -25.19
N LYS A 3 -32.57 -40.34 -25.67
CA LYS A 3 -31.10 -40.47 -25.48
C LYS A 3 -30.28 -39.35 -26.13
N LYS A 4 -30.70 -38.85 -27.30
CA LYS A 4 -29.97 -37.77 -28.03
C LYS A 4 -30.16 -36.40 -27.37
N GLU A 5 -31.33 -36.16 -26.78
CA GLU A 5 -31.61 -34.92 -26.05
C GLU A 5 -30.90 -34.89 -24.69
N ALA A 6 -30.90 -36.02 -23.97
CA ALA A 6 -30.11 -36.18 -22.76
C ALA A 6 -28.61 -35.91 -23.02
N GLN A 7 -28.04 -36.45 -24.10
CA GLN A 7 -26.64 -36.23 -24.47
C GLN A 7 -26.33 -34.75 -24.77
N LYS A 8 -27.23 -34.05 -25.46
CA LYS A 8 -27.11 -32.60 -25.71
C LYS A 8 -27.20 -31.76 -24.43
N LEU A 9 -28.09 -32.13 -23.51
CA LEU A 9 -28.22 -31.47 -22.21
C LEU A 9 -26.98 -31.69 -21.35
N TRP A 10 -26.44 -32.92 -21.34
CA TRP A 10 -25.18 -33.24 -20.67
C TRP A 10 -24.00 -32.46 -21.24
N GLY A 11 -23.86 -32.36 -22.56
CA GLY A 11 -22.79 -31.55 -23.18
C GLY A 11 -22.87 -30.07 -22.79
N LYS A 12 -24.08 -29.48 -22.78
CA LYS A 12 -24.29 -28.09 -22.31
C LYS A 12 -23.97 -27.91 -20.83
N ALA A 13 -24.37 -28.87 -19.98
CA ALA A 13 -24.07 -28.84 -18.56
C ALA A 13 -22.56 -28.92 -18.30
N GLU A 14 -21.84 -29.75 -19.06
CA GLU A 14 -20.39 -29.90 -18.97
C GLU A 14 -19.66 -28.60 -19.37
N GLU A 15 -20.08 -27.96 -20.46
CA GLU A 15 -19.55 -26.65 -20.88
C GLU A 15 -19.81 -25.55 -19.83
N GLN A 16 -21.02 -25.51 -19.26
CA GLN A 16 -21.36 -24.57 -18.20
C GLN A 16 -20.53 -24.80 -16.93
N LEU A 17 -20.33 -26.06 -16.52
CA LEU A 17 -19.49 -26.43 -15.38
C LEU A 17 -18.02 -26.07 -15.61
N LYS A 18 -17.49 -26.31 -16.82
CA LYS A 18 -16.13 -25.87 -17.19
C LYS A 18 -16.00 -24.35 -17.13
N GLY A 19 -17.00 -23.62 -17.63
CA GLY A 19 -17.05 -22.16 -17.56
C GLY A 19 -17.09 -21.62 -16.11
N LEU A 20 -17.91 -22.23 -15.25
CA LEU A 20 -17.98 -21.89 -13.82
C LEU A 20 -16.67 -22.18 -13.10
N SER A 21 -16.06 -23.33 -13.35
CA SER A 21 -14.77 -23.70 -12.77
C SER A 21 -13.66 -22.70 -13.17
N ALA A 22 -13.57 -22.35 -14.46
CA ALA A 22 -12.61 -21.35 -14.93
C ALA A 22 -12.81 -19.97 -14.28
N ARG A 23 -14.07 -19.55 -14.09
CA ARG A 23 -14.39 -18.30 -13.35
C ARG A 23 -13.99 -18.39 -11.89
N ALA A 24 -14.28 -19.49 -11.20
CA ALA A 24 -13.90 -19.70 -9.81
C ALA A 24 -12.37 -19.65 -9.62
N VAL A 25 -11.61 -20.28 -10.51
CA VAL A 25 -10.14 -20.23 -10.51
C VAL A 25 -9.63 -18.81 -10.73
N LYS A 26 -10.24 -18.05 -11.65
CA LYS A 26 -9.88 -16.64 -11.91
C LYS A 26 -10.11 -15.77 -10.67
N ILE A 27 -11.24 -15.94 -9.98
CA ILE A 27 -11.57 -15.24 -8.75
C ILE A 27 -10.58 -15.59 -7.63
N ALA A 28 -10.30 -16.88 -7.43
CA ALA A 28 -9.36 -17.34 -6.40
C ALA A 28 -7.96 -16.74 -6.60
N LYS A 29 -7.45 -16.74 -7.84
CA LYS A 29 -6.17 -16.10 -8.18
C LYS A 29 -6.19 -14.59 -7.92
N GLY A 30 -7.31 -13.93 -8.24
CA GLY A 30 -7.52 -12.51 -7.95
C GLY A 30 -7.42 -12.20 -6.46
N LEU A 31 -8.17 -12.93 -5.63
CA LEU A 31 -8.17 -12.77 -4.17
C LEU A 31 -6.80 -13.03 -3.54
N GLN A 32 -6.07 -14.06 -4.00
CA GLN A 32 -4.70 -14.32 -3.55
C GLN A 32 -3.77 -13.13 -3.82
N GLN A 33 -3.88 -12.51 -5.00
CA GLN A 33 -3.07 -11.35 -5.36
C GLN A 33 -3.44 -10.10 -4.55
N GLU A 34 -4.71 -9.91 -4.23
CA GLU A 34 -5.18 -8.83 -3.35
C GLU A 34 -4.65 -9.01 -1.93
N ALA A 35 -4.67 -10.22 -1.38
CA ALA A 35 -4.11 -10.51 -0.07
C ALA A 35 -2.60 -10.20 -0.01
N LEU A 36 -1.84 -10.59 -1.04
CA LEU A 36 -0.42 -10.25 -1.15
C LEU A 36 -0.16 -8.75 -1.18
N TYR A 37 -0.99 -7.99 -1.91
CA TYR A 37 -0.88 -6.53 -1.93
C TYR A 37 -1.32 -5.90 -0.59
N GLY A 38 -2.34 -6.44 0.07
CA GLY A 38 -2.77 -6.04 1.40
C GLY A 38 -1.62 -6.14 2.41
N VAL A 39 -0.93 -7.28 2.46
CA VAL A 39 0.25 -7.46 3.34
C VAL A 39 1.34 -6.43 3.04
N LYS A 40 1.65 -6.19 1.76
CA LYS A 40 2.65 -5.18 1.36
C LYS A 40 2.25 -3.77 1.78
N ILE A 41 0.97 -3.41 1.64
CA ILE A 41 0.44 -2.12 2.09
C ILE A 41 0.57 -1.97 3.60
N SER A 42 0.20 -3.01 4.37
CA SER A 42 0.32 -3.00 5.83
C SER A 42 1.76 -2.81 6.29
N LYS A 43 2.71 -3.53 5.68
CA LYS A 43 4.14 -3.36 5.97
C LYS A 43 4.61 -1.92 5.72
N LEU A 44 4.25 -1.36 4.55
CA LEU A 44 4.58 0.04 4.24
C LEU A 44 3.96 1.02 5.24
N LYS A 45 2.76 0.74 5.74
CA LYS A 45 2.10 1.61 6.73
C LYS A 45 2.77 1.56 8.10
N VAL A 46 3.20 0.39 8.56
CA VAL A 46 3.99 0.26 9.80
C VAL A 46 5.31 1.03 9.68
N GLU A 47 6.00 0.90 8.55
CA GLU A 47 7.24 1.64 8.29
C GLU A 47 7.01 3.16 8.22
N GLU A 48 5.88 3.60 7.65
CA GLU A 48 5.46 5.00 7.62
C GLU A 48 5.23 5.56 9.04
N LEU A 49 4.52 4.83 9.90
CA LEU A 49 4.28 5.23 11.29
C LEU A 49 5.60 5.34 12.08
N GLY A 50 6.54 4.42 11.85
CA GLY A 50 7.88 4.50 12.44
C GLY A 50 8.64 5.76 12.01
N LEU A 51 8.54 6.15 10.74
CA LEU A 51 9.12 7.39 10.23
C LEU A 51 8.41 8.64 10.76
N GLU A 52 7.08 8.61 10.90
CA GLU A 52 6.30 9.72 11.48
C GLU A 52 6.66 9.94 12.95
N SER A 53 6.90 8.87 13.72
CA SER A 53 7.41 8.95 15.09
C SER A 53 8.80 9.59 15.13
N LYS A 54 9.73 9.16 14.26
CA LYS A 54 11.07 9.78 14.16
C LYS A 54 10.99 11.26 13.78
N ARG A 55 10.09 11.61 12.86
CA ARG A 55 9.84 12.98 12.45
C ARG A 55 9.38 13.85 13.62
N ALA A 56 8.45 13.34 14.44
CA ALA A 56 7.96 14.06 15.62
C ALA A 56 9.07 14.33 16.63
N LYS A 57 9.92 13.33 16.91
CA LYS A 57 11.09 13.50 17.80
C LYS A 57 12.07 14.56 17.27
N LEU A 58 12.39 14.52 15.98
CA LEU A 58 13.27 15.53 15.37
C LEU A 58 12.68 16.93 15.41
N LEU A 59 11.36 17.09 15.23
CA LEU A 59 10.70 18.40 15.35
C LEU A 59 10.79 18.94 16.78
N GLN A 60 10.62 18.06 17.78
CA GLN A 60 10.80 18.43 19.18
C GLN A 60 12.24 18.89 19.44
N GLU A 61 13.24 18.13 19.00
CA GLU A 61 14.65 18.49 19.13
C GLU A 61 15.00 19.82 18.44
N ILE A 62 14.45 20.07 17.24
CA ILE A 62 14.60 21.34 16.54
C ILE A 62 13.98 22.48 17.36
N GLY A 63 12.78 22.27 17.93
CA GLY A 63 12.10 23.24 18.77
C GLY A 63 12.91 23.60 20.01
N ASP A 64 13.40 22.60 20.73
CA ASP A 64 14.22 22.77 21.94
C ASP A 64 15.52 23.53 21.64
N GLU A 65 16.21 23.16 20.55
CA GLU A 65 17.45 23.82 20.16
C GLU A 65 17.21 25.25 19.66
N SER A 66 16.11 25.49 18.94
CA SER A 66 15.71 26.83 18.49
C SER A 66 15.39 27.74 19.68
N PHE A 67 14.64 27.22 20.67
CA PHE A 67 14.31 27.98 21.87
C PHE A 67 15.55 28.40 22.66
N LYS A 68 16.53 27.48 22.81
CA LYS A 68 17.83 27.79 23.44
C LYS A 68 18.58 28.92 22.72
N LEU A 69 18.56 28.94 21.39
CA LEU A 69 19.23 29.98 20.62
C LEU A 69 18.56 31.34 20.74
N VAL A 70 17.22 31.37 20.72
CA VAL A 70 16.45 32.60 20.94
C VAL A 70 16.78 33.19 22.32
N LYS A 71 16.78 32.36 23.37
CA LYS A 71 17.17 32.77 24.72
C LYS A 71 18.62 33.29 24.79
N ALA A 72 19.52 32.72 23.99
CA ALA A 72 20.93 33.12 23.92
C ALA A 72 21.19 34.28 22.92
N ASN A 73 20.16 34.84 22.28
CA ASN A 73 20.24 35.85 21.22
C ASN A 73 21.20 35.47 20.07
N LYS A 74 21.24 34.17 19.70
CA LYS A 74 22.10 33.63 18.63
C LYS A 74 21.28 33.31 17.38
N LEU A 75 21.71 33.81 16.23
CA LEU A 75 20.97 33.68 14.95
C LEU A 75 21.37 32.49 14.08
N LYS A 76 22.53 31.86 14.29
CA LYS A 76 23.02 30.75 13.45
C LYS A 76 23.48 29.57 14.29
N ASN A 77 22.95 28.39 13.97
CA ASN A 77 23.38 27.12 14.57
C ASN A 77 23.44 26.00 13.52
N SER A 78 24.64 25.46 13.31
CA SER A 78 24.90 24.35 12.39
C SER A 78 24.17 23.06 12.79
N LYS A 79 23.84 22.89 14.07
CA LYS A 79 23.07 21.75 14.59
C LYS A 79 21.62 21.77 14.08
N ILE A 80 20.94 22.91 14.11
CA ILE A 80 19.58 23.05 13.57
C ILE A 80 19.57 22.77 12.06
N SER A 81 20.54 23.31 11.32
CA SER A 81 20.65 23.03 9.88
C SER A 81 20.79 21.54 9.58
N LYS A 82 21.59 20.80 10.36
CA LYS A 82 21.71 19.34 10.26
C LYS A 82 20.40 18.63 10.58
N LEU A 83 19.70 19.03 11.65
CA LEU A 83 18.41 18.46 12.04
C LEU A 83 17.33 18.70 10.97
N CYS A 84 17.26 19.90 10.39
CA CYS A 84 16.35 20.19 9.27
C CYS A 84 16.68 19.34 8.04
N THR A 85 17.96 19.12 7.74
CA THR A 85 18.37 18.25 6.63
C THR A 85 17.94 16.79 6.87
N GLN A 86 18.01 16.31 8.12
CA GLN A 86 17.52 14.98 8.49
C GLN A 86 15.99 14.89 8.41
N LEU A 87 15.28 15.95 8.84
CA LEU A 87 13.83 16.06 8.72
C LEU A 87 13.37 15.97 7.26
N ASP A 88 14.07 16.65 6.35
CA ASP A 88 13.78 16.60 4.91
C ASP A 88 13.97 15.21 4.33
N LYS A 89 15.01 14.48 4.74
CA LYS A 89 15.23 13.09 4.32
C LYS A 89 14.05 12.21 4.75
N ILE A 90 13.63 12.30 6.02
CA ILE A 90 12.49 11.55 6.54
C ILE A 90 11.20 11.90 5.80
N ASN A 91 10.95 13.19 5.55
CA ASN A 91 9.78 13.63 4.78
C ASN A 91 9.76 13.05 3.35
N ARG A 92 10.92 12.98 2.69
CA ARG A 92 11.04 12.35 1.36
C ARG A 92 10.73 10.85 1.43
N GLU A 93 11.24 10.15 2.45
CA GLU A 93 10.95 8.72 2.64
C GLU A 93 9.46 8.45 2.92
N ILE A 94 8.82 9.25 3.78
CA ILE A 94 7.38 9.17 4.04
C ILE A 94 6.59 9.35 2.74
N ARG A 95 6.94 10.37 1.93
CA ARG A 95 6.29 10.60 0.62
C ARG A 95 6.44 9.41 -0.32
N LYS A 96 7.64 8.82 -0.40
CA LYS A 96 7.89 7.61 -1.22
C LYS A 96 7.04 6.43 -0.76
N LYS A 97 6.96 6.16 0.55
CA LYS A 97 6.14 5.06 1.09
C LYS A 97 4.65 5.27 0.84
N LYS A 98 4.15 6.50 1.01
CA LYS A 98 2.75 6.88 0.70
C LYS A 98 2.43 6.67 -0.79
N ALA A 99 3.34 7.08 -1.69
CA ALA A 99 3.20 6.85 -3.13
C ALA A 99 3.17 5.35 -3.49
N ASN A 100 4.06 4.54 -2.91
CA ASN A 100 4.09 3.09 -3.12
C ASN A 100 2.80 2.41 -2.63
N SER A 101 2.31 2.78 -1.45
CA SER A 101 1.05 2.29 -0.90
C SER A 101 -0.13 2.63 -1.82
N SER A 102 -0.21 3.88 -2.30
CA SER A 102 -1.23 4.32 -3.25
C SER A 102 -1.19 3.55 -4.57
N SER A 103 0.01 3.29 -5.11
CA SER A 103 0.19 2.48 -6.32
C SER A 103 -0.34 1.05 -6.15
N LEU A 104 -0.05 0.41 -5.00
CA LEU A 104 -0.57 -0.93 -4.70
C LEU A 104 -2.10 -0.94 -4.55
N LYS A 105 -2.68 0.07 -3.89
CA LYS A 105 -4.14 0.23 -3.79
C LYS A 105 -4.81 0.38 -5.16
N LYS A 106 -4.20 1.14 -6.08
CA LYS A 106 -4.67 1.26 -7.47
C LYS A 106 -4.65 -0.09 -8.19
N LYS A 107 -3.60 -0.90 -8.00
CA LYS A 107 -3.50 -2.25 -8.58
C LYS A 107 -4.61 -3.18 -8.07
N ILE A 108 -4.93 -3.14 -6.77
CA ILE A 108 -6.06 -3.88 -6.20
C ILE A 108 -7.37 -3.44 -6.87
N SER A 109 -7.65 -2.14 -6.93
CA SER A 109 -8.89 -1.62 -7.54
C SER A 109 -9.03 -2.02 -9.02
N GLN A 110 -7.95 -1.99 -9.79
CA GLN A 110 -7.94 -2.45 -11.18
C GLN A 110 -8.11 -3.98 -11.30
N GLY A 111 -7.54 -4.76 -10.39
CA GLY A 111 -7.72 -6.21 -10.30
C GLY A 111 -9.19 -6.57 -10.11
N ILE A 112 -9.86 -5.96 -9.12
CA ILE A 112 -11.28 -6.15 -8.83
C ILE A 112 -12.15 -5.86 -10.07
N LYS A 113 -11.85 -4.77 -10.80
CA LYS A 113 -12.59 -4.42 -12.03
C LYS A 113 -12.46 -5.47 -13.15
N LYS A 114 -11.37 -6.23 -13.19
CA LYS A 114 -11.16 -7.30 -14.19
C LYS A 114 -11.78 -8.65 -13.79
N LEU A 115 -12.23 -8.76 -12.53
CA LEU A 115 -12.88 -9.94 -11.97
C LEU A 115 -14.41 -9.85 -12.05
N LYS A 116 -14.97 -8.64 -12.06
CA LYS A 116 -16.36 -8.36 -12.44
C LYS A 116 -16.57 -8.56 -13.94
#